data_AF-A0A377HUF0-F1
#
_entry.id   AF-A0A377HUF0-F1
#
_cell.length_a   1.000
_cell.length_b   1.000
_cell.length_c   1.000
_cell.angle_alpha   90.00
_cell.angle_beta   90.00
_cell.angle_gamma   90.00
#
_symmetry.space_group_name_H-M   'P 1'
#
loop_
_entity.id
_entity.type
_entity.pdbx_description
1 polymer ?
#
loop_
_entity_poly.entity_id
_entity_poly.type
_entity_poly.pdbx_seq_one_letter_code
_entity_poly.pdbx_strand_id
1 'polypeptide(L)'
;MIVDLFNDASVYTFDDGTANILKTSSFYYRDVRFISYMLRRILGIKTTMHTIRNKSKLHYTIYPNISNIIDRTFPIKLFNEIEVKKKSILIDRKALRIFLGQPFYCSDKKNLDLISKLVKDLNIDFYVPHPRENYFIKDIKYIDSELIFEDIFERYFLGQQCIIYTFFSSAILSLLEVKNVSLVSIKPIDVHETIIESKALSECYGLFKKLGVDIVKAY
;
A
#
# COMPACT_ATOMS: atom_id res chain seq x y z
N MET A 1 8.16 22.25 16.06
CA MET A 1 8.30 22.49 17.50
C MET A 1 9.19 21.46 18.16
N ILE A 2 8.82 20.17 18.24
CA ILE A 2 9.71 19.14 18.85
C ILE A 2 11.05 19.04 18.11
N VAL A 3 11.04 18.93 16.77
CA VAL A 3 12.27 18.88 15.96
C VAL A 3 13.10 20.17 16.10
N ASP A 4 12.45 21.32 16.31
CA ASP A 4 13.14 22.60 16.49
C ASP A 4 13.89 22.70 17.83
N LEU A 5 13.49 21.90 18.83
CA LEU A 5 14.16 21.82 20.14
C LEU A 5 15.47 21.02 20.05
N PHE A 6 15.61 20.14 19.06
CA PHE A 6 16.76 19.27 18.87
C PHE A 6 17.52 19.62 17.59
N ASN A 7 18.02 20.86 17.49
CA ASN A 7 18.63 21.37 16.26
C ASN A 7 19.87 20.60 15.79
N ASP A 8 20.63 20.00 16.71
CA ASP A 8 21.85 19.25 16.43
C ASP A 8 21.63 17.74 16.24
N ALA A 9 20.38 17.27 16.37
CA ALA A 9 20.07 15.86 16.20
C ALA A 9 20.23 15.43 14.74
N SER A 10 20.77 14.22 14.55
CA SER A 10 20.79 13.58 13.23
C SER A 10 19.41 13.06 12.90
N VAL A 11 18.85 13.51 11.78
CA VAL A 11 17.51 13.13 11.34
C VAL A 11 17.60 11.95 10.37
N TYR A 12 16.88 10.88 10.70
CA TYR A 12 16.63 9.73 9.86
C TYR A 12 15.11 9.60 9.69
N THR A 13 14.67 9.23 8.50
CA THR A 13 13.24 9.13 8.17
C THR A 13 12.93 7.79 7.52
N PHE A 14 11.66 7.42 7.45
CA PHE A 14 11.20 6.20 6.80
C PHE A 14 9.87 6.45 6.06
N ASP A 15 9.45 5.51 5.22
CA ASP A 15 8.21 5.62 4.45
C ASP A 15 6.97 5.69 5.37
N ASP A 16 6.11 6.70 5.16
CA ASP A 16 4.77 6.75 5.76
C ASP A 16 3.78 5.87 4.98
N GLY A 17 4.10 5.58 3.70
CA GLY A 17 3.28 4.79 2.78
C GLY A 17 3.53 5.18 1.33
N THR A 18 2.55 4.95 0.45
CA THR A 18 2.68 5.31 -0.98
C THR A 18 2.78 6.81 -1.24
N ALA A 19 2.44 7.65 -0.26
CA ALA A 19 2.60 9.10 -0.34
C ALA A 19 4.06 9.53 -0.55
N ASN A 20 5.03 8.71 -0.14
CA ASN A 20 6.46 8.96 -0.32
C ASN A 20 6.93 8.82 -1.78
N ILE A 21 6.20 8.05 -2.60
CA ILE A 21 6.56 7.73 -4.00
C ILE A 21 5.58 8.32 -5.03
N LEU A 22 4.37 8.70 -4.61
CA LEU A 22 3.39 9.37 -5.45
C LEU A 22 3.68 10.87 -5.51
N LYS A 23 4.12 11.36 -6.67
CA LYS A 23 4.48 12.78 -6.91
C LYS A 23 3.32 13.76 -6.77
N THR A 24 2.08 13.27 -6.78
CA THR A 24 0.86 14.06 -6.56
C THR A 24 0.40 14.07 -5.12
N SER A 25 1.08 13.32 -4.25
CA SER A 25 0.75 13.33 -2.83
C SER A 25 0.94 14.74 -2.25
N SER A 26 0.20 15.02 -1.19
CA SER A 26 0.33 16.27 -0.42
C SER A 26 1.72 16.49 0.19
N PHE A 27 2.61 15.50 0.08
CA PHE A 27 4.00 15.64 0.46
C PHE A 27 4.80 16.37 -0.63
N TYR A 28 4.53 16.15 -1.91
CA TYR A 28 5.22 16.86 -2.99
C TYR A 28 4.64 18.25 -3.24
N TYR A 29 3.31 18.40 -3.14
CA TYR A 29 2.61 19.68 -3.29
C TYR A 29 1.91 20.06 -1.98
N ARG A 30 2.37 21.14 -1.34
CA ARG A 30 1.63 21.77 -0.25
C ARG A 30 1.69 23.28 -0.41
N ASP A 31 0.63 23.86 -0.98
CA ASP A 31 0.43 25.31 -0.93
C ASP A 31 0.25 25.72 0.53
N VAL A 32 1.21 26.49 1.03
CA VAL A 32 1.17 26.98 2.41
C VAL A 32 0.23 28.17 2.45
N ARG A 33 -0.98 27.97 3.00
CA ARG A 33 -1.93 29.07 3.21
C ARG A 33 -1.31 30.15 4.10
N PHE A 34 -1.59 31.42 3.83
CA PHE A 34 -1.05 32.57 4.56
C PHE A 34 -1.29 32.50 6.09
N ILE A 35 -2.47 32.01 6.50
CA ILE A 35 -2.81 31.78 7.91
C ILE A 35 -1.87 30.76 8.57
N SER A 36 -1.52 29.68 7.86
CA SER A 36 -0.57 28.68 8.36
C SER A 36 0.84 29.23 8.51
N TYR A 37 1.25 30.17 7.65
CA TYR A 37 2.51 30.88 7.78
C TYR A 37 2.53 31.79 9.02
N MET A 38 1.47 32.57 9.23
CA MET A 38 1.32 33.41 10.42
C MET A 38 1.38 32.59 11.72
N LEU A 39 0.59 31.51 11.80
CA LEU A 39 0.54 30.65 12.98
C LEU A 39 1.91 30.03 13.30
N ARG A 40 2.65 29.59 12.27
CA ARG A 40 4.02 29.07 12.46
C ARG A 40 4.96 30.13 13.03
N ARG A 41 4.82 31.38 12.59
CA ARG A 41 5.65 32.49 13.07
C ARG A 41 5.34 32.83 14.52
N ILE A 42 4.05 32.86 14.90
CA ILE A 42 3.61 33.08 16.29
C ILE A 42 4.11 31.95 17.21
N LEU A 43 4.02 30.71 16.75
CA LEU A 43 4.45 29.52 17.50
C LEU A 43 5.97 29.26 17.44
N GLY A 44 6.76 30.12 16.79
CA GLY A 44 8.21 29.94 16.64
C GLY A 44 8.62 28.69 15.87
N ILE A 45 7.72 28.10 15.07
CA ILE A 45 7.97 26.85 14.33
C ILE A 45 8.78 27.19 13.07
N LYS A 46 10.07 26.88 13.09
CA LYS A 46 11.00 27.11 11.97
C LYS A 46 11.08 25.91 11.04
N THR A 47 10.85 24.71 11.57
CA THR A 47 10.91 23.47 10.81
C THR A 47 9.68 23.28 9.91
N THR A 48 9.95 23.11 8.62
CA THR A 48 9.01 22.73 7.55
C THR A 48 9.33 21.33 7.01
N MET A 49 8.44 20.79 6.17
CA MET A 49 8.72 19.51 5.50
C MET A 49 9.97 19.57 4.63
N HIS A 50 10.16 20.69 3.93
CA HIS A 50 11.37 20.92 3.14
C HIS A 50 12.63 20.92 4.01
N THR A 51 12.62 21.58 5.17
CA THR A 51 13.79 21.56 6.07
C THR A 51 14.06 20.18 6.65
N ILE A 52 13.02 19.37 6.93
CA ILE A 52 13.20 17.99 7.40
C ILE A 52 13.83 17.13 6.31
N ARG A 53 13.37 17.25 5.05
CA ARG A 53 13.97 16.55 3.91
C ARG A 53 15.44 16.89 3.73
N ASN A 54 15.78 18.18 3.78
CA ASN A 54 17.17 18.63 3.58
C ASN A 54 18.08 18.26 4.76
N LYS A 55 17.54 18.19 5.99
CA LYS A 55 18.28 17.72 7.17
C LYS A 55 18.37 16.21 7.27
N SER A 56 17.49 15.47 6.59
CA SER A 56 17.46 14.01 6.64
C SER A 56 18.73 13.44 6.02
N LYS A 57 19.52 12.73 6.82
CA LYS A 57 20.77 12.11 6.35
C LYS A 57 20.49 10.90 5.46
N LEU A 58 19.44 10.15 5.79
CA LEU A 58 19.04 8.93 5.12
C LEU A 58 17.54 8.70 5.30
N HIS A 59 16.90 8.15 4.27
CA HIS A 59 15.51 7.73 4.27
C HIS A 59 15.40 6.22 4.06
N TYR A 60 14.86 5.51 5.03
CA TYR A 60 14.63 4.07 4.90
C TYR A 60 13.35 3.82 4.10
N THR A 61 13.45 3.02 3.04
CA THR A 61 12.31 2.77 2.15
C THR A 61 12.01 1.30 2.01
N ILE A 62 10.73 0.94 1.98
CA ILE A 62 10.27 -0.42 1.64
C ILE A 62 10.08 -0.59 0.13
N TYR A 63 10.34 0.46 -0.66
CA TYR A 63 10.16 0.50 -2.10
C TYR A 63 11.52 0.57 -2.82
N PRO A 64 12.15 -0.58 -3.11
CA PRO A 64 13.45 -0.59 -3.75
C PRO A 64 13.39 0.01 -5.16
N ASN A 65 14.40 0.80 -5.51
CA ASN A 65 14.59 1.37 -6.86
C ASN A 65 13.46 2.31 -7.36
N ILE A 66 12.61 2.84 -6.46
CA ILE A 66 11.66 3.90 -6.78
C ILE A 66 12.21 5.25 -6.34
N SER A 67 12.00 6.29 -7.16
CA SER A 67 12.18 7.68 -6.74
C SER A 67 11.26 7.98 -5.55
N ASN A 68 11.88 8.30 -4.42
CA ASN A 68 11.21 8.71 -3.20
C ASN A 68 11.28 10.25 -3.07
N ILE A 69 10.67 10.80 -2.03
CA ILE A 69 10.64 12.23 -1.76
C ILE A 69 11.95 12.78 -1.20
N ILE A 70 12.83 11.89 -0.75
CA ILE A 70 14.20 12.15 -0.34
C ILE A 70 15.09 11.28 -1.22
N ASP A 71 16.12 11.87 -1.84
CA ASP A 71 16.96 11.16 -2.82
C ASP A 71 17.88 10.11 -2.17
N ARG A 72 18.33 10.34 -0.94
CA ARG A 72 19.20 9.41 -0.20
C ARG A 72 18.36 8.33 0.48
N THR A 73 18.06 7.26 -0.25
CA THR A 73 17.28 6.14 0.26
C THR A 73 18.13 4.92 0.61
N PHE A 74 17.68 4.15 1.60
CA PHE A 74 18.20 2.83 1.92
C PHE A 74 17.05 1.83 1.92
N PRO A 75 17.05 0.81 1.03
CA PRO A 75 15.97 -0.16 0.95
C PRO A 75 15.99 -1.09 2.18
N ILE A 76 14.82 -1.33 2.77
CA ILE A 76 14.58 -2.30 3.84
C ILE A 76 13.61 -3.36 3.32
N LYS A 77 13.95 -4.63 3.56
CA LYS A 77 13.05 -5.77 3.31
C LYS A 77 12.24 -6.03 4.58
N LEU A 78 10.91 -6.08 4.43
CA LEU A 78 10.01 -6.41 5.54
C LEU A 78 10.01 -7.91 5.86
N PHE A 79 10.27 -8.77 4.87
CA PHE A 79 10.28 -10.23 5.04
C PHE A 79 11.69 -10.79 5.01
N ASN A 80 11.98 -11.70 5.94
CA ASN A 80 13.28 -12.37 6.04
C ASN A 80 13.39 -13.51 5.02
N GLU A 81 14.34 -13.42 4.08
CA GLU A 81 14.56 -14.44 3.04
C GLU A 81 14.87 -15.83 3.61
N ILE A 82 15.51 -15.91 4.77
CA ILE A 82 15.84 -17.20 5.42
C ILE A 82 14.55 -17.87 5.89
N GLU A 83 13.60 -17.11 6.43
CA GLU A 83 12.32 -17.64 6.88
C GLU A 83 11.42 -18.02 5.71
N VAL A 84 11.43 -17.22 4.64
CA VAL A 84 10.77 -17.58 3.38
C VAL A 84 11.28 -18.93 2.89
N LYS A 85 12.61 -19.11 2.81
CA LYS A 85 13.22 -20.38 2.34
C LYS A 85 12.92 -21.56 3.25
N LYS A 86 12.90 -21.37 4.57
CA LYS A 86 12.55 -22.44 5.53
C LYS A 86 11.09 -22.88 5.39
N LYS A 87 10.17 -21.93 5.20
CA LYS A 87 8.74 -22.23 5.02
C LYS A 87 8.40 -22.74 3.61
N SER A 88 9.22 -22.44 2.62
CA SER A 88 9.00 -22.82 1.21
C SER A 88 9.44 -24.24 0.85
N ILE A 89 9.74 -25.13 1.80
CA ILE A 89 10.27 -26.48 1.52
C ILE A 89 9.18 -27.44 0.98
N LEU A 90 7.91 -27.03 0.97
CA LEU A 90 6.77 -27.87 0.58
C LEU A 90 6.09 -27.38 -0.71
N ILE A 91 6.79 -27.42 -1.85
CA ILE A 91 6.26 -26.91 -3.12
C ILE A 91 5.83 -28.07 -4.03
N ASP A 92 4.59 -28.50 -3.87
CA ASP A 92 3.81 -29.16 -4.93
C ASP A 92 2.30 -28.91 -4.77
N ARG A 93 1.94 -27.74 -4.19
CA ARG A 93 0.55 -27.38 -3.92
C ARG A 93 0.06 -26.31 -4.90
N LYS A 94 -1.21 -26.42 -5.29
CA LYS A 94 -1.94 -25.40 -6.06
C LYS A 94 -1.76 -24.02 -5.41
N ALA A 95 -1.53 -23.00 -6.22
CA ALA A 95 -1.38 -21.63 -5.73
C ALA A 95 -2.66 -21.15 -5.03
N LEU A 96 -2.52 -20.57 -3.84
CA LEU A 96 -3.61 -19.98 -3.08
C LEU A 96 -3.98 -18.62 -3.64
N ARG A 97 -5.25 -18.40 -3.93
CA ARG A 97 -5.78 -17.13 -4.43
C ARG A 97 -6.38 -16.34 -3.28
N ILE A 98 -5.79 -15.19 -3.00
CA ILE A 98 -6.17 -14.35 -1.88
C ILE A 98 -6.64 -13.02 -2.43
N PHE A 99 -7.80 -12.55 -2.00
CA PHE A 99 -8.29 -11.22 -2.35
C PHE A 99 -8.19 -10.30 -1.13
N LEU A 100 -7.40 -9.24 -1.26
CA LEU A 100 -7.32 -8.17 -0.29
C LEU A 100 -8.41 -7.14 -0.59
N GLY A 101 -9.45 -7.18 0.25
CA GLY A 101 -10.59 -6.30 0.23
C GLY A 101 -10.18 -4.84 0.35
N GLN A 102 -10.97 -3.98 -0.30
CA GLN A 102 -11.08 -2.57 0.01
C GLN A 102 -12.34 -2.01 -0.67
N PRO A 103 -13.00 -1.00 -0.10
CA PRO A 103 -14.02 -0.25 -0.80
C PRO A 103 -13.45 0.37 -2.08
N PHE A 104 -14.09 0.15 -3.22
CA PHE A 104 -13.71 0.77 -4.50
C PHE A 104 -14.66 1.92 -4.86
N TYR A 105 -15.96 1.70 -4.65
CA TYR A 105 -17.05 2.66 -4.82
C TYR A 105 -17.52 3.23 -3.49
N CYS A 106 -18.16 4.40 -3.52
CA CYS A 106 -18.82 4.98 -2.36
C CYS A 106 -20.03 4.15 -1.88
N SER A 107 -20.57 3.28 -2.74
CA SER A 107 -21.72 2.42 -2.44
C SER A 107 -21.28 1.01 -2.03
N ASP A 108 -21.60 0.62 -0.80
CA ASP A 108 -21.35 -0.73 -0.28
C ASP A 108 -22.04 -1.81 -1.10
N LYS A 109 -23.26 -1.54 -1.61
CA LYS A 109 -23.98 -2.49 -2.48
C LYS A 109 -23.21 -2.73 -3.78
N LYS A 110 -22.70 -1.66 -4.41
CA LYS A 110 -21.93 -1.75 -5.66
C LYS A 110 -20.60 -2.49 -5.45
N ASN A 111 -19.94 -2.24 -4.31
CA ASN A 111 -18.74 -3.00 -3.93
C ASN A 111 -19.05 -4.49 -3.71
N LEU A 112 -20.11 -4.80 -2.96
CA LEU A 112 -20.53 -6.17 -2.69
C LEU A 112 -20.82 -6.94 -3.98
N ASP A 113 -21.56 -6.34 -4.91
CA ASP A 113 -21.91 -6.95 -6.19
C ASP A 113 -20.65 -7.22 -7.04
N LEU A 114 -19.76 -6.23 -7.13
CA LEU A 114 -18.49 -6.36 -7.87
C LEU A 114 -17.59 -7.44 -7.26
N ILE A 115 -17.35 -7.39 -5.96
CA ILE A 115 -16.42 -8.31 -5.29
C ILE A 115 -16.99 -9.72 -5.28
N SER A 116 -18.30 -9.89 -5.07
CA SER A 116 -18.94 -11.21 -5.16
C SER A 116 -18.76 -11.86 -6.53
N LYS A 117 -18.79 -11.07 -7.60
CA LYS A 117 -18.51 -11.54 -8.96
C LYS A 117 -17.03 -11.91 -9.14
N LEU A 118 -16.12 -11.05 -8.69
CA LEU A 118 -14.68 -11.28 -8.73
C LEU A 118 -14.25 -12.55 -7.98
N VAL A 119 -14.80 -12.75 -6.79
CA VAL A 119 -14.52 -13.91 -5.95
C VAL A 119 -14.83 -15.22 -6.67
N LYS A 120 -15.97 -15.27 -7.38
CA LYS A 120 -16.41 -16.43 -8.16
C LYS A 120 -15.54 -16.63 -9.41
N ASP A 121 -15.42 -15.59 -10.22
CA ASP A 121 -14.77 -15.68 -11.53
C ASP A 121 -13.27 -15.99 -11.41
N LEU A 122 -12.62 -15.48 -10.35
CA LEU A 122 -11.21 -15.72 -10.07
C LEU A 122 -10.96 -16.95 -9.19
N ASN A 123 -12.01 -17.62 -8.71
CA ASN A 123 -11.93 -18.74 -7.75
C ASN A 123 -11.05 -18.39 -6.54
N ILE A 124 -11.38 -17.30 -5.84
CA ILE A 124 -10.65 -16.84 -4.67
C ILE A 124 -10.82 -17.83 -3.51
N ASP A 125 -9.72 -18.26 -2.92
CA ASP A 125 -9.70 -19.20 -1.79
C ASP A 125 -9.91 -18.48 -0.44
N PHE A 126 -9.30 -17.30 -0.29
CA PHE A 126 -9.35 -16.50 0.94
C PHE A 126 -9.65 -15.03 0.67
N TYR A 127 -10.51 -14.44 1.49
CA TYR A 127 -10.80 -13.01 1.51
C TYR A 127 -10.23 -12.37 2.77
N VAL A 128 -9.45 -11.31 2.61
CA VAL A 128 -8.96 -10.49 3.73
C VAL A 128 -9.72 -9.16 3.67
N PRO A 129 -10.70 -8.93 4.56
CA PRO A 129 -11.53 -7.72 4.53
C PRO A 129 -10.72 -6.49 4.93
N HIS A 130 -11.03 -5.33 4.33
CA HIS A 130 -10.50 -4.07 4.84
C HIS A 130 -11.26 -3.65 6.11
N PRO A 131 -10.61 -3.07 7.14
CA PRO A 131 -11.28 -2.55 8.34
C PRO A 131 -12.38 -1.49 8.13
N ARG A 132 -12.60 -1.04 6.89
CA ARG A 132 -13.60 -0.02 6.52
C ARG A 132 -14.78 -0.61 5.76
N GLU A 133 -14.79 -1.93 5.53
CA GLU A 133 -15.90 -2.62 4.87
C GLU A 133 -17.01 -2.90 5.87
N ASN A 134 -18.24 -2.52 5.50
CA ASN A 134 -19.45 -2.78 6.28
C ASN A 134 -20.38 -3.81 5.62
N TYR A 135 -19.85 -4.60 4.68
CA TYR A 135 -20.60 -5.60 3.92
C TYR A 135 -19.92 -6.97 4.02
N PHE A 136 -20.69 -8.01 3.73
CA PHE A 136 -20.24 -9.40 3.80
C PHE A 136 -20.55 -10.15 2.50
N ILE A 137 -19.50 -10.65 1.85
CA ILE A 137 -19.52 -11.55 0.70
C ILE A 137 -19.79 -12.98 1.18
N LYS A 138 -20.75 -13.66 0.56
CA LYS A 138 -21.11 -15.05 0.88
C LYS A 138 -20.15 -16.05 0.23
N ASP A 139 -20.10 -17.25 0.80
CA ASP A 139 -19.45 -18.44 0.22
C ASP A 139 -17.94 -18.31 -0.02
N ILE A 140 -17.25 -17.53 0.83
CA ILE A 140 -15.79 -17.40 0.81
C ILE A 140 -15.22 -17.51 2.23
N LYS A 141 -13.98 -18.00 2.34
CA LYS A 141 -13.27 -18.07 3.63
C LYS A 141 -12.67 -16.72 3.97
N TYR A 142 -13.16 -16.11 5.05
CA TYR A 142 -12.58 -14.88 5.59
C TYR A 142 -11.35 -15.18 6.43
N ILE A 143 -10.38 -14.29 6.35
CA ILE A 143 -9.34 -14.16 7.36
C ILE A 143 -9.66 -12.89 8.14
N ASP A 144 -10.45 -13.07 9.20
CA ASP A 144 -10.72 -12.02 10.17
C ASP A 144 -9.58 -12.00 11.20
N SER A 145 -8.93 -10.85 11.32
CA SER A 145 -7.72 -10.69 12.11
C SER A 145 -7.50 -9.21 12.40
N GLU A 146 -7.08 -8.90 13.62
CA GLU A 146 -6.69 -7.54 14.04
C GLU A 146 -5.34 -7.09 13.47
N LEU A 147 -4.61 -8.01 12.84
CA LEU A 147 -3.30 -7.76 12.25
C LEU A 147 -3.38 -7.05 10.90
N ILE A 148 -2.33 -6.31 10.56
CA ILE A 148 -2.14 -5.79 9.20
C ILE A 148 -1.91 -6.93 8.21
N PHE A 149 -2.12 -6.65 6.93
CA PHE A 149 -2.02 -7.68 5.89
C PHE A 149 -0.62 -8.31 5.81
N GLU A 150 0.43 -7.53 6.05
CA GLU A 150 1.82 -7.98 6.06
C GLU A 150 2.04 -9.10 7.10
N ASP A 151 1.53 -8.91 8.32
CA ASP A 151 1.62 -9.88 9.41
C ASP A 151 0.73 -11.11 9.17
N ILE A 152 -0.47 -10.89 8.59
CA ILE A 152 -1.34 -11.99 8.14
C ILE A 152 -0.61 -12.84 7.10
N PHE A 153 0.02 -12.19 6.13
CA PHE A 153 0.78 -12.85 5.09
C PHE A 153 1.94 -13.65 5.67
N GLU A 154 2.71 -13.06 6.58
CA GLU A 154 3.82 -13.73 7.23
C GLU A 154 3.39 -15.00 8.00
N ARG A 155 2.26 -14.89 8.71
CA ARG A 155 1.73 -15.95 9.56
C ARG A 155 1.13 -17.10 8.77
N TYR A 156 0.31 -16.81 7.77
CA TYR A 156 -0.51 -17.81 7.10
C TYR A 156 0.00 -18.21 5.71
N PHE A 157 0.70 -17.33 5.01
CA PHE A 157 0.97 -17.48 3.57
C PHE A 157 2.46 -17.52 3.22
N LEU A 158 3.34 -17.09 4.12
CA LEU A 158 4.78 -17.09 3.87
C LEU A 158 5.30 -18.48 3.50
N GLY A 159 5.99 -18.57 2.36
CA GLY A 159 6.52 -19.81 1.79
C GLY A 159 5.55 -20.59 0.89
N GLN A 160 4.26 -20.21 0.81
CA GLN A 160 3.28 -20.83 -0.10
C GLN A 160 3.23 -20.12 -1.45
N GLN A 161 2.89 -20.83 -2.53
CA GLN A 161 2.60 -20.18 -3.81
C GLN A 161 1.28 -19.40 -3.68
N CYS A 162 1.33 -18.08 -3.86
CA CYS A 162 0.18 -17.20 -3.66
C CYS A 162 -0.05 -16.30 -4.88
N ILE A 163 -1.32 -16.05 -5.20
CA ILE A 163 -1.74 -14.99 -6.11
C ILE A 163 -2.58 -14.02 -5.29
N ILE A 164 -2.08 -12.80 -5.12
CA ILE A 164 -2.75 -11.76 -4.34
C ILE A 164 -3.47 -10.82 -5.30
N TYR A 165 -4.78 -10.74 -5.15
CA TYR A 165 -5.65 -9.84 -5.88
C TYR A 165 -6.02 -8.64 -5.00
N THR A 166 -6.03 -7.44 -5.55
CA THR A 166 -6.57 -6.25 -4.90
C THR A 166 -7.02 -5.25 -5.94
N PHE A 167 -7.74 -4.19 -5.56
CA PHE A 167 -7.95 -3.05 -6.46
C PHE A 167 -6.66 -2.23 -6.57
N PHE A 168 -6.32 -1.45 -5.54
CA PHE A 168 -5.14 -0.56 -5.52
C PHE A 168 -4.48 -0.47 -4.13
N SER A 169 -4.57 -1.52 -3.30
CA SER A 169 -4.09 -1.47 -1.92
C SER A 169 -2.57 -1.39 -1.89
N SER A 170 -2.00 -0.47 -1.12
CA SER A 170 -0.55 -0.36 -1.00
C SER A 170 0.11 -1.51 -0.24
N ALA A 171 -0.66 -2.26 0.56
CA ALA A 171 -0.11 -3.34 1.39
C ALA A 171 0.57 -4.43 0.54
N ILE A 172 0.11 -4.63 -0.70
CA ILE A 172 0.72 -5.61 -1.61
C ILE A 172 2.14 -5.21 -2.05
N LEU A 173 2.50 -3.93 -1.94
CA LEU A 173 3.81 -3.45 -2.37
C LEU A 173 4.94 -3.96 -1.47
N SER A 174 4.63 -4.30 -0.21
CA SER A 174 5.56 -4.99 0.69
C SER A 174 6.02 -6.36 0.14
N LEU A 175 5.21 -6.96 -0.76
CA LEU A 175 5.42 -8.29 -1.31
C LEU A 175 6.14 -8.29 -2.67
N LEU A 176 6.55 -7.13 -3.21
CA LEU A 176 7.11 -7.00 -4.56
C LEU A 176 8.32 -7.92 -4.83
N GLU A 177 9.16 -8.14 -3.82
CA GLU A 177 10.36 -8.96 -3.94
C GLU A 177 10.17 -10.43 -3.49
N VAL A 178 8.94 -10.82 -3.13
CA VAL A 178 8.64 -12.17 -2.63
C VAL A 178 8.41 -13.12 -3.81
N LYS A 179 9.39 -13.98 -4.10
CA LYS A 179 9.45 -14.80 -5.33
C LYS A 179 8.27 -15.76 -5.57
N ASN A 180 7.63 -16.25 -4.51
CA ASN A 180 6.51 -17.20 -4.54
C ASN A 180 5.14 -16.50 -4.53
N VAL A 181 5.11 -15.19 -4.80
CA VAL A 181 3.90 -14.37 -4.80
C VAL A 181 3.74 -13.69 -6.16
N SER A 182 2.58 -13.88 -6.78
CA SER A 182 2.14 -13.09 -7.92
C SER A 182 1.18 -12.01 -7.46
N LEU A 183 1.41 -10.77 -7.89
CA LEU A 183 0.61 -9.61 -7.48
C LEU A 183 -0.25 -9.15 -8.65
N VAL A 184 -1.57 -9.11 -8.44
CA VAL A 184 -2.55 -8.71 -9.45
C VAL A 184 -3.41 -7.59 -8.90
N SER A 185 -3.46 -6.49 -9.64
CA SER A 185 -4.28 -5.34 -9.36
C SER A 185 -5.41 -5.25 -10.38
N ILE A 186 -6.64 -5.28 -9.87
CA ILE A 186 -7.86 -5.29 -10.66
C ILE A 186 -8.34 -3.87 -10.81
N LYS A 187 -8.50 -3.43 -12.05
CA LYS A 187 -9.06 -2.13 -12.39
C LYS A 187 -10.49 -2.32 -12.94
N PRO A 188 -11.52 -2.01 -12.15
CA PRO A 188 -12.89 -1.91 -12.65
C PRO A 188 -12.98 -0.98 -13.86
N ILE A 189 -13.80 -1.36 -14.83
CA ILE A 189 -14.03 -0.58 -16.06
C ILE A 189 -14.84 0.66 -15.70
N ASP A 190 -15.86 0.49 -14.87
CA ASP A 190 -16.63 1.60 -14.31
C ASP A 190 -15.83 2.30 -13.20
N VAL A 191 -15.38 3.51 -13.50
CA VAL A 191 -14.64 4.38 -12.57
C VAL A 191 -15.49 5.55 -12.05
N HIS A 192 -16.81 5.51 -12.26
CA HIS A 192 -17.74 6.49 -11.68
C HIS A 192 -18.05 6.16 -10.22
N GLU A 193 -18.25 7.20 -9.41
CA GLU A 193 -18.60 7.09 -7.97
C GLU A 193 -17.58 6.28 -7.15
N THR A 194 -16.32 6.36 -7.55
CA THR A 194 -15.20 5.75 -6.84
C THR A 194 -14.87 6.51 -5.56
N ILE A 195 -14.34 5.81 -4.56
CA ILE A 195 -13.94 6.44 -3.29
C ILE A 195 -12.75 7.39 -3.43
N ILE A 196 -12.04 7.33 -4.55
CA ILE A 196 -10.87 8.14 -4.86
C ILE A 196 -11.07 8.75 -6.25
N GLU A 197 -10.63 10.00 -6.42
CA GLU A 197 -10.69 10.70 -7.70
C GLU A 197 -9.99 9.92 -8.85
N SER A 198 -10.57 10.01 -10.04
CA SER A 198 -10.11 9.27 -11.23
C SER A 198 -8.65 9.51 -11.59
N LYS A 199 -8.14 10.73 -11.36
CA LYS A 199 -6.73 11.08 -11.60
C LYS A 199 -5.80 10.32 -10.66
N ALA A 200 -6.07 10.37 -9.35
CA ALA A 200 -5.30 9.65 -8.35
C ALA A 200 -5.36 8.14 -8.59
N LEU A 201 -6.53 7.61 -8.97
CA LEU A 201 -6.71 6.22 -9.33
C LEU A 201 -5.81 5.81 -10.52
N SER A 202 -5.76 6.64 -11.58
CA SER A 202 -4.90 6.41 -12.74
C SER A 202 -3.42 6.37 -12.38
N GLU A 203 -2.99 7.25 -11.48
CA GLU A 203 -1.61 7.30 -10.99
C GLU A 203 -1.25 6.10 -10.12
N CYS A 204 -2.16 5.62 -9.26
CA CYS A 204 -1.97 4.39 -8.49
C CYS A 204 -1.75 3.18 -9.40
N TYR A 205 -2.63 2.96 -10.39
CA TYR A 205 -2.45 1.85 -11.34
C TYR A 205 -1.20 2.04 -12.22
N GLY A 206 -0.87 3.29 -12.57
CA GLY A 206 0.36 3.61 -13.30
C GLY A 206 1.62 3.29 -12.49
N LEU A 207 1.60 3.55 -11.19
CA LEU A 207 2.65 3.17 -10.25
C LEU A 207 2.75 1.64 -10.16
N PHE A 208 1.64 0.95 -9.92
CA PHE A 208 1.62 -0.51 -9.76
C PHE A 208 2.19 -1.20 -11.00
N LYS A 209 1.80 -0.74 -12.20
CA LYS A 209 2.36 -1.24 -13.46
C LYS A 209 3.88 -1.01 -13.55
N LYS A 210 4.39 0.16 -13.12
CA LYS A 210 5.84 0.43 -13.09
C LYS A 210 6.59 -0.48 -12.12
N LEU A 211 5.91 -0.97 -11.09
CA LEU A 211 6.45 -1.89 -10.09
C LEU A 211 6.30 -3.36 -10.47
N GLY A 212 5.83 -3.65 -11.68
CA GLY A 212 5.68 -5.03 -12.14
C GLY A 212 4.47 -5.76 -11.55
N VAL A 213 3.51 -5.03 -10.98
CA VAL A 213 2.21 -5.60 -10.60
C VAL A 213 1.35 -5.74 -11.85
N ASP A 214 0.76 -6.91 -12.04
CA ASP A 214 -0.09 -7.19 -13.19
C ASP A 214 -1.42 -6.44 -13.07
N ILE A 215 -1.77 -5.64 -14.08
CA ILE A 215 -3.03 -4.89 -14.09
C ILE A 215 -4.05 -5.59 -14.98
N VAL A 216 -5.14 -6.07 -14.38
CA VAL A 216 -6.25 -6.68 -15.10
C VAL A 216 -7.43 -5.71 -15.11
N LYS A 217 -7.89 -5.34 -16.30
CA LYS A 217 -9.13 -4.57 -16.45
C LYS A 217 -10.30 -5.55 -16.50
N ALA A 218 -11.23 -5.45 -15.58
CA ALA A 218 -12.37 -6.36 -15.53
C ALA A 218 -13.59 -5.71 -14.89
N TYR A 219 -14.76 -6.04 -15.45
CA TYR A 219 -16.12 -5.67 -15.01
C TYR A 219 -16.44 -4.18 -15.13
#